data_AF-A0A286XHQ0-F1
#
_entry.id   AF-A0A286XHQ0-F1
#
_cell.length_a   1.000
_cell.length_b   1.000
_cell.length_c   1.000
_cell.angle_alpha   90.00
_cell.angle_beta   90.00
_cell.angle_gamma   90.00
#
_symmetry.space_group_name_H-M   'P 1'
#
loop_
_entity.id
_entity.type
_entity.pdbx_description
1 polymer ?
#
loop_
_entity_poly.entity_id
_entity_poly.type
_entity_poly.pdbx_seq_one_letter_code
_entity_poly.pdbx_strand_id
1 'polypeptide(L)' 'MTLRCLEPSGNGAEGTHSQWGTAGSTEEPSPEAARLAKALRELGYTGWYWGSMTVNEAKEKLKEAPEGTFLIRDSSHSDY' A
#
# COMPACT_ATOMS: atom_id res chain seq x y z
N MET A 1 -11.09 49.26 -10.42
CA MET A 1 -12.42 48.73 -10.78
C MET A 1 -12.57 47.37 -10.13
N THR A 2 -13.20 47.32 -8.96
CA THR A 2 -13.43 46.09 -8.19
C THR A 2 -14.70 45.42 -8.71
N LEU A 3 -14.55 44.29 -9.40
CA LEU A 3 -15.68 43.47 -9.78
C LEU A 3 -16.11 42.65 -8.56
N ARG A 4 -17.18 43.10 -7.90
CA ARG A 4 -17.84 42.39 -6.81
C ARG A 4 -18.57 41.19 -7.40
N CYS A 5 -18.15 39.98 -7.04
CA CYS A 5 -18.92 38.77 -7.33
C CYS A 5 -20.20 38.77 -6.48
N LEU A 6 -21.34 38.60 -7.14
CA LEU A 6 -22.66 38.49 -6.56
C LEU A 6 -22.85 37.03 -6.09
N GLU A 7 -23.02 36.80 -4.79
CA GLU A 7 -23.39 35.50 -4.23
C GLU A 7 -24.83 35.14 -4.65
N PRO A 8 -25.09 33.98 -5.27
CA PRO A 8 -26.44 33.47 -5.41
C PRO A 8 -26.88 32.80 -4.11
N SER A 9 -27.72 33.54 -3.39
CA SER A 9 -28.91 33.12 -2.64
C SER A 9 -29.11 31.60 -2.49
N GLY A 10 -29.03 31.14 -1.23
CA GLY A 10 -29.31 29.77 -0.86
C GLY A 10 -30.75 29.35 -1.11
N ASN A 11 -30.92 28.06 -1.43
CA ASN A 11 -32.07 27.27 -1.03
C ASN A 11 -31.79 25.76 -1.26
N GLY A 12 -31.91 24.99 -0.18
CA GLY A 12 -32.51 23.66 -0.14
C GLY A 12 -31.84 22.50 -0.90
N ALA A 13 -31.10 21.67 -0.17
CA ALA A 13 -31.42 20.24 -0.05
C ALA A 13 -30.61 19.65 1.11
N GLU A 14 -31.31 19.19 2.14
CA GLU A 14 -30.76 18.28 3.14
C GLU A 14 -30.38 16.97 2.44
N GLY A 15 -29.14 16.90 1.95
CA GLY A 15 -28.51 15.67 1.52
C GLY A 15 -27.99 14.93 2.74
N THR A 16 -28.81 14.02 3.26
CA THR A 16 -28.41 12.78 3.95
C THR A 16 -27.02 12.81 4.59
N HIS A 17 -27.03 13.01 5.91
CA HIS A 17 -26.01 12.54 6.84
C HIS A 17 -25.55 11.13 6.47
N SER A 18 -24.48 11.04 5.69
CA SER A 18 -23.78 9.79 5.43
C SER A 18 -22.88 9.51 6.62
N GLN A 19 -23.54 9.19 7.73
CA GLN A 19 -22.93 8.53 8.87
C GLN A 19 -22.68 7.09 8.45
N TRP A 20 -21.48 6.82 7.93
CA TRP A 20 -20.97 5.45 7.93
C TRP A 20 -20.75 5.05 9.36
N GLY A 21 -21.80 4.46 9.94
CA GLY A 21 -21.73 3.73 11.18
C GLY A 21 -20.74 2.59 11.05
N THR A 22 -19.85 2.54 12.05
CA THR A 22 -19.12 1.39 12.54
C THR A 22 -19.84 0.06 12.30
N ALA A 23 -19.24 -0.79 11.48
CA ALA A 23 -19.32 -2.23 11.63
C ALA A 23 -17.98 -2.81 11.18
N GLY A 24 -17.26 -3.46 12.09
CA GLY A 24 -16.02 -4.16 11.78
C GLY A 24 -16.28 -5.17 10.67
N SER A 25 -15.85 -4.83 9.45
CA SER A 25 -15.85 -5.77 8.35
C SER A 25 -14.75 -6.78 8.67
N THR A 26 -15.15 -8.00 9.01
CA THR A 26 -14.27 -9.15 8.90
C THR A 26 -14.09 -9.35 7.40
N GLU A 27 -13.20 -8.56 6.82
CA GLU A 27 -12.88 -8.59 5.40
C GLU A 27 -12.20 -9.93 5.16
N GLU A 28 -12.97 -10.92 4.70
CA GLU A 28 -12.39 -12.14 4.16
C GLU A 28 -11.33 -11.75 3.13
N PRO A 29 -10.09 -12.23 3.28
CA PRO A 29 -8.99 -11.79 2.42
C PRO A 29 -9.39 -12.08 0.97
N SER A 30 -9.36 -11.02 0.14
CA SER A 30 -9.60 -11.13 -1.30
C SER A 30 -8.84 -12.32 -1.89
N PRO A 31 -9.38 -13.02 -2.90
CA PRO A 31 -8.66 -14.11 -3.56
C PRO A 31 -7.27 -13.69 -4.06
N GLU A 32 -7.05 -12.41 -4.32
CA GLU A 32 -5.74 -11.84 -4.62
C GLU A 32 -4.80 -11.81 -3.41
N ALA A 33 -5.28 -11.35 -2.25
CA ALA A 33 -4.53 -11.37 -1.00
C ALA A 33 -4.15 -12.80 -0.60
N ALA A 34 -5.04 -13.77 -0.79
CA ALA A 34 -4.75 -15.18 -0.55
C ALA A 34 -3.65 -15.72 -1.50
N ARG A 35 -3.67 -15.34 -2.78
CA ARG A 35 -2.60 -15.68 -3.74
C ARG A 35 -1.27 -15.05 -3.35
N LEU A 36 -1.27 -13.78 -2.95
CA LEU A 36 -0.07 -13.08 -2.49
C LEU A 36 0.50 -13.74 -1.23
N ALA A 37 -0.33 -14.02 -0.23
CA ALA A 37 0.09 -14.68 1.00
C ALA A 37 0.71 -16.07 0.73
N LYS A 38 0.13 -16.82 -0.23
CA LYS A 38 0.70 -18.09 -0.69
C LYS A 38 2.08 -17.89 -1.31
N ALA A 39 2.21 -16.93 -2.22
CA ALA A 39 3.49 -16.64 -2.89
C ALA A 39 4.56 -16.18 -1.89
N LEU A 40 4.24 -15.28 -0.96
CA LEU A 40 5.18 -14.82 0.08
C LEU A 40 5.63 -15.96 0.99
N ARG A 41 4.73 -16.90 1.33
CA ARG A 41 5.10 -18.11 2.07
C ARG A 41 6.07 -18.99 1.28
N GLU A 42 5.83 -19.17 -0.02
CA GLU A 42 6.74 -19.93 -0.89
C GLU A 42 8.11 -19.25 -1.00
N LEU A 43 8.13 -17.91 -1.13
CA LEU A 43 9.35 -17.11 -1.10
C LEU A 43 10.13 -17.29 0.20
N GLY A 44 9.46 -17.39 1.34
CA GLY A 44 10.09 -17.64 2.64
C GLY A 44 10.87 -18.96 2.73
N TYR A 45 10.59 -19.94 1.87
CA TYR A 45 11.37 -21.18 1.78
C TYR A 45 12.56 -21.09 0.82
N THR A 46 12.71 -19.96 0.10
CA THR A 46 13.83 -19.72 -0.81
C THR A 46 15.00 -19.05 -0.09
N GLY A 47 16.23 -19.28 -0.57
CA GLY A 47 17.43 -18.65 0.00
C GLY A 47 17.69 -17.21 -0.47
N TRP A 48 16.86 -16.68 -1.37
CA TRP A 48 17.08 -15.38 -2.02
C TRP A 48 16.03 -14.32 -1.65
N TYR A 49 14.99 -14.70 -0.90
CA TYR A 49 14.03 -13.76 -0.31
C TYR A 49 14.43 -13.43 1.12
N TRP A 50 14.53 -12.15 1.43
CA TRP A 50 15.03 -11.65 2.71
C TRP A 50 14.00 -10.85 3.51
N GLY A 51 12.74 -10.81 3.07
CA GLY A 51 11.66 -10.11 3.76
C GLY A 51 11.96 -8.62 3.96
N SER A 52 11.61 -8.11 5.14
CA SER A 52 11.75 -6.71 5.52
C SER A 52 13.22 -6.35 5.74
N MET A 53 13.90 -6.03 4.63
CA MET A 53 15.28 -5.58 4.58
C MET A 53 15.35 -4.17 4.01
N THR A 54 16.22 -3.33 4.56
CA THR A 54 16.42 -1.98 4.02
C THR A 54 17.21 -2.01 2.71
N VAL A 55 17.06 -0.96 1.90
CA VAL A 55 17.86 -0.80 0.67
C VAL A 55 19.36 -0.80 0.98
N ASN A 56 19.77 -0.22 2.11
CA ASN A 56 21.18 -0.12 2.45
C ASN A 56 21.77 -1.49 2.82
N GLU A 57 21.06 -2.29 3.61
CA GLU A 57 21.46 -3.67 3.92
C GLU A 57 21.54 -4.53 2.66
N ALA A 58 20.59 -4.38 1.74
CA ALA A 58 20.61 -5.09 0.46
C ALA A 58 21.85 -4.71 -0.37
N LYS A 59 22.22 -3.42 -0.41
CA LYS A 59 23.41 -2.94 -1.12
C LYS A 59 24.69 -3.51 -0.53
N GLU A 60 24.85 -3.49 0.79
CA GLU A 60 26.03 -4.04 1.45
C GLU A 60 26.18 -5.54 1.19
N LYS A 61 25.08 -6.31 1.20
CA LYS A 61 25.10 -7.75 0.84
C LYS A 61 25.49 -8.01 -0.61
N LEU A 62 25.01 -7.19 -1.54
CA LEU A 62 25.31 -7.35 -2.97
C LEU A 62 26.71 -6.85 -3.34
N LYS A 63 27.32 -5.99 -2.52
CA LYS A 63 28.67 -5.44 -2.75
C LYS A 63 29.76 -6.51 -2.78
N GLU A 64 29.62 -7.54 -1.95
CA GLU A 64 30.59 -8.65 -1.84
C GLU A 64 30.19 -9.86 -2.71
N ALA A 65 29.03 -9.80 -3.37
CA ALA A 65 28.51 -10.88 -4.17
C ALA A 65 29.05 -10.83 -5.62
N PRO A 66 29.14 -11.99 -6.31
CA PRO A 66 29.48 -12.02 -7.73
C PRO A 66 28.51 -11.20 -8.58
N GLU A 67 28.99 -10.71 -9.71
CA GLU A 67 28.16 -10.02 -10.70
C GLU A 67 26.97 -10.89 -11.14
N GLY A 68 25.79 -10.27 -11.28
CA GLY A 68 24.54 -10.96 -11.60
C GLY A 68 23.80 -11.51 -10.39
N THR A 69 24.35 -11.40 -9.17
CA THR A 69 23.62 -11.75 -7.95
C THR A 69 22.46 -10.78 -7.70
N PHE A 70 21.30 -11.31 -7.33
CA PHE A 70 20.13 -10.54 -6.94
C PHE A 70 19.49 -11.12 -5.68
N LEU A 71 18.64 -10.33 -5.03
CA LEU A 71 17.82 -10.74 -3.90
C LEU A 71 16.45 -10.05 -3.98
N ILE A 72 15.42 -10.66 -3.36
CA ILE A 72 14.08 -10.08 -3.24
C ILE A 72 13.84 -9.67 -1.79
N ARG A 73 13.22 -8.50 -1.58
CA ARG A 73 12.87 -7.92 -0.28
C ARG A 73 11.49 -7.29 -0.31
N ASP A 74 10.94 -7.05 0.87
CA ASP A 74 9.71 -6.28 1.05
C ASP A 74 9.93 -4.82 0.64
N SER A 75 8.90 -4.21 0.06
CA SER A 75 8.88 -2.76 -0.17
C SER A 75 8.74 -2.04 1.17
N SER A 76 9.50 -0.96 1.33
CA SER A 76 9.35 -0.03 2.46
C SER A 76 8.30 1.05 2.19
N HIS A 77 7.72 1.07 0.98
CA HIS A 77 6.66 2.01 0.63
C HIS A 77 5.31 1.38 1.00
N SER A 78 4.57 2.06 1.86
CA SER A 78 3.20 1.73 2.26
C SER A 78 2.15 2.16 1.22
N ASP A 79 2.58 2.80 0.13
CA ASP A 79 1.73 3.65 -0.68
C ASP A 79 1.18 2.87 -1.88
N TYR A 80 0.30 1.90 -1.61
CA TYR A 80 -0.64 1.30 -2.57
C TYR A 80 -1.93 0.87 -1.88
#